data_AF-E9RTI4-F1
#
_entry.id   AF-E9RTI4-F1
#
_cell.length_a   1.000
_cell.length_b   1.000
_cell.length_c   1.000
_cell.angle_alpha   90.00
_cell.angle_beta   90.00
_cell.angle_gamma   90.00
#
_symmetry.space_group_name_H-M   'P 1'
#
loop_
_entity.id
_entity.type
_entity.pdbx_description
1 polymer ?
#
loop_
_entity_poly.entity_id
_entity_poly.type
_entity_poly.pdbx_seq_one_letter_code
_entity_poly.pdbx_strand_id
1 'polypeptide(L)'
;MCKEEWKNQIANEYCGNNMRKLRKICDKILKARNVPKEHWEGFYDRAVDIFLESINSYDDSKECKFNTYFYGNLRRRTGTWFRDNFRFKRCNLERDFSGNIIKDEKGNPTIIPNVSIHMKVDPEEDCILEEIISSNYDLEREIMDKLYPTTDRVELYKSKLSYSQQLVVDLMCAGYSESEILSELHISREEYKDKILDTMKLYENIKVLLRE
;
A
#
# COMPACT_ATOMS: atom_id res chain seq x y z
N MET A 1 -29.88 -6.14 42.30
CA MET A 1 -29.81 -6.52 40.88
C MET A 1 -28.73 -7.57 40.74
N CYS A 2 -29.04 -8.72 40.15
CA CYS A 2 -28.05 -9.77 39.89
C CYS A 2 -27.05 -9.30 38.82
N LYS A 3 -25.81 -9.79 38.85
CA LYS A 3 -24.76 -9.40 37.90
C LYS A 3 -25.20 -9.59 36.45
N GLU A 4 -25.94 -10.66 36.17
CA GLU A 4 -26.45 -10.97 34.83
C GLU A 4 -27.53 -9.98 34.34
N GLU A 5 -28.45 -9.59 35.22
CA GLU A 5 -29.46 -8.58 34.91
C GLU A 5 -28.82 -7.23 34.59
N TRP A 6 -27.79 -6.84 35.35
CA TRP A 6 -27.02 -5.63 35.08
C TRP A 6 -26.33 -5.68 33.72
N LYS A 7 -25.68 -6.79 33.37
CA LYS A 7 -25.04 -6.96 32.06
C LYS A 7 -26.04 -6.80 30.92
N ASN A 8 -27.21 -7.43 31.03
CA ASN A 8 -28.28 -7.32 30.03
C ASN A 8 -28.81 -5.89 29.90
N GLN A 9 -28.98 -5.17 31.02
CA GLN A 9 -29.40 -3.77 31.00
C GLN A 9 -28.36 -2.88 30.29
N ILE A 10 -27.07 -3.03 30.62
CA ILE A 10 -25.99 -2.27 30.00
C ILE A 10 -25.84 -2.63 28.51
N ALA A 11 -25.92 -3.91 28.16
CA ALA A 11 -25.90 -4.37 26.76
C ALA A 11 -27.03 -3.73 25.94
N ASN A 12 -28.27 -3.76 26.45
CA ASN A 12 -29.40 -3.12 25.79
C ASN A 12 -29.22 -1.60 25.67
N GLU A 13 -28.63 -0.93 26.66
CA GLU A 13 -28.40 0.51 26.63
C GLU A 13 -27.39 0.94 25.53
N TYR A 14 -26.31 0.16 25.33
CA TYR A 14 -25.25 0.51 24.38
C TYR A 14 -25.46 -0.08 22.99
N CYS A 15 -25.88 -1.35 22.92
CA CYS A 15 -26.02 -2.11 21.68
C CYS A 15 -27.45 -2.11 21.13
N GLY A 16 -28.45 -1.77 21.95
CA GLY A 16 -29.84 -1.64 21.49
C GLY A 16 -30.02 -0.50 20.49
N ASN A 17 -31.14 -0.55 19.75
CA ASN A 17 -31.49 0.44 18.71
C ASN A 17 -30.34 0.67 17.72
N ASN A 18 -29.90 -0.40 17.05
CA ASN A 18 -28.78 -0.39 16.12
C ASN A 18 -27.50 0.23 16.71
N MET A 19 -27.20 -0.10 17.97
CA MET A 19 -26.01 0.38 18.70
C MET A 19 -25.89 1.91 18.78
N ARG A 20 -27.00 2.65 18.77
CA ARG A 20 -27.02 4.12 18.67
C ARG A 20 -26.09 4.81 19.68
N LYS A 21 -26.09 4.34 20.94
CA LYS A 21 -25.25 4.93 21.99
C LYS A 21 -23.77 4.63 21.77
N LEU A 22 -23.42 3.38 21.43
CA LEU A 22 -22.05 2.99 21.12
C LEU A 22 -21.52 3.72 19.89
N ARG A 23 -22.28 3.73 18.78
CA ARG A 23 -21.96 4.49 17.55
C ARG A 23 -21.70 5.96 17.87
N LYS A 24 -22.56 6.62 18.66
CA LYS A 24 -22.36 8.03 19.05
C LYS A 24 -21.04 8.29 19.81
N ILE A 25 -20.57 7.33 20.62
CA ILE A 25 -19.26 7.44 21.29
C ILE A 25 -18.14 7.27 20.26
N CYS A 26 -18.24 6.25 19.40
CA CYS A 26 -17.27 5.98 18.34
C CYS A 26 -17.14 7.12 17.34
N ASP A 27 -18.25 7.70 16.88
CA ASP A 27 -18.28 8.83 15.93
C ASP A 27 -17.46 10.00 16.44
N LYS A 28 -17.56 10.33 17.73
CA LYS A 28 -16.77 11.42 18.32
C LYS A 28 -15.28 11.12 18.25
N ILE A 29 -14.89 9.87 18.52
CA ILE A 29 -13.49 9.44 18.48
C ILE A 29 -12.94 9.45 17.05
N LEU A 30 -13.72 8.95 16.09
CA LEU A 30 -13.35 8.88 14.67
C LEU A 30 -13.27 10.26 14.03
N LYS A 31 -14.27 11.12 14.25
CA LYS A 31 -14.27 12.52 13.78
C LYS A 31 -13.09 13.30 14.35
N ALA A 32 -12.75 13.11 15.62
CA ALA A 32 -11.64 13.82 16.25
C ALA A 32 -10.26 13.47 15.63
N ARG A 33 -10.17 12.34 14.91
CA ARG A 33 -8.96 11.83 14.23
C ARG A 33 -9.06 11.87 12.70
N ASN A 34 -10.07 12.54 12.14
CA ASN A 34 -10.28 12.64 10.69
C ASN A 34 -10.31 11.28 9.97
N VAL A 35 -10.87 10.25 10.60
CA VAL A 35 -10.94 8.90 10.00
C VAL A 35 -11.98 8.89 8.87
N PRO A 36 -11.63 8.47 7.64
CA PRO A 36 -12.57 8.34 6.54
C PRO A 36 -13.73 7.40 6.86
N LYS A 37 -14.93 7.70 6.34
CA LYS A 37 -16.17 6.97 6.63
C LYS A 37 -16.10 5.47 6.29
N GLU A 38 -15.34 5.10 5.28
CA GLU A 38 -15.16 3.70 4.86
C GLU A 38 -14.61 2.79 5.98
N HIS A 39 -13.90 3.36 6.96
CA HIS A 39 -13.35 2.59 8.09
C HIS A 39 -14.26 2.56 9.33
N TRP A 40 -15.42 3.23 9.29
CA TRP A 40 -16.25 3.41 10.48
C TRP A 40 -16.91 2.12 10.94
N GLU A 41 -17.46 1.33 10.00
CA GLU A 41 -18.09 0.04 10.35
C GLU A 41 -17.07 -0.93 10.98
N GLY A 42 -15.87 -1.05 10.39
CA GLY A 42 -14.81 -1.86 10.98
C GLY A 42 -14.33 -1.37 12.37
N PHE A 43 -14.48 -0.08 12.68
CA PHE A 43 -14.25 0.43 14.03
C PHE A 43 -15.41 0.12 14.98
N TYR A 44 -16.66 0.16 14.52
CA TYR A 44 -17.82 -0.20 15.34
C TYR A 44 -17.75 -1.66 15.78
N ASP A 45 -17.39 -2.58 14.87
CA ASP A 45 -17.17 -3.99 15.20
C ASP A 45 -16.13 -4.13 16.31
N ARG A 46 -14.99 -3.44 16.15
CA ARG A 46 -13.94 -3.44 17.17
C ARG A 46 -14.42 -2.85 18.50
N ALA A 47 -15.27 -1.83 18.47
CA ALA A 47 -15.82 -1.21 19.67
C ALA A 47 -16.79 -2.14 20.40
N VAL A 48 -17.54 -2.98 19.68
CA VAL A 48 -18.40 -4.03 20.27
C VAL A 48 -17.55 -5.05 21.02
N ASP A 49 -16.45 -5.54 20.45
CA ASP A 49 -15.54 -6.46 21.15
C ASP A 49 -15.04 -5.85 22.47
N ILE A 50 -14.55 -4.61 22.41
CA ILE A 50 -14.01 -3.90 23.57
C ILE A 50 -15.12 -3.69 24.62
N PHE A 51 -16.34 -3.45 24.18
CA PHE A 51 -17.49 -3.29 25.05
C PHE A 51 -17.82 -4.60 25.77
N LEU A 52 -17.87 -5.73 25.06
CA LEU A 52 -18.12 -7.04 25.64
C LEU A 52 -17.00 -7.46 26.62
N GLU A 53 -15.75 -7.23 26.26
CA GLU A 53 -14.60 -7.39 27.17
C GLU A 53 -14.81 -6.55 28.44
N SER A 54 -15.18 -5.27 28.28
CA SER A 54 -15.35 -4.33 29.39
C SER A 54 -16.53 -4.69 30.29
N ILE A 55 -17.65 -5.16 29.75
CA ILE A 55 -18.78 -5.66 30.55
C ILE A 55 -18.34 -6.81 31.46
N ASN A 56 -17.55 -7.73 30.91
CA ASN A 56 -17.14 -8.94 31.62
C ASN A 56 -16.08 -8.67 32.69
N SER A 57 -15.18 -7.73 32.44
CA SER A 57 -14.08 -7.37 33.35
C SER A 57 -14.38 -6.22 34.30
N TYR A 58 -15.54 -5.57 34.19
CA TYR A 58 -15.90 -4.46 35.06
C TYR A 58 -16.12 -4.92 36.50
N ASP A 59 -15.59 -4.11 37.41
CA ASP A 59 -15.59 -4.33 38.85
C ASP A 59 -16.12 -3.06 39.52
N ASP A 60 -17.31 -3.16 40.09
CA ASP A 60 -18.03 -2.05 40.70
C ASP A 60 -17.45 -1.62 42.05
N SER A 61 -16.62 -2.46 42.68
CA SER A 61 -15.89 -2.12 43.91
C SER A 61 -14.86 -1.01 43.72
N LYS A 62 -14.46 -0.73 42.47
CA LYS A 62 -13.43 0.28 42.12
C LYS A 62 -13.94 1.72 42.04
N GLU A 63 -15.14 2.00 42.55
CA GLU A 63 -15.75 3.34 42.67
C GLU A 63 -15.75 4.17 41.37
N CYS A 64 -15.79 3.54 40.20
CA CYS A 64 -15.85 4.23 38.91
C CYS A 64 -17.09 3.80 38.14
N LYS A 65 -17.75 4.73 37.42
CA LYS A 65 -18.91 4.39 36.59
C LYS A 65 -18.48 3.56 35.39
N PHE A 66 -19.29 2.56 35.00
CA PHE A 66 -19.04 1.72 33.83
C PHE A 66 -18.74 2.52 32.55
N ASN A 67 -19.49 3.60 32.27
CA ASN A 67 -19.22 4.44 31.11
C ASN A 67 -17.79 5.02 31.10
N THR A 68 -17.30 5.47 32.26
CA THR A 68 -15.94 6.00 32.41
C THR A 68 -14.90 4.90 32.20
N TYR A 69 -15.13 3.72 32.79
CA TYR A 69 -14.27 2.55 32.62
C TYR A 69 -14.17 2.12 31.15
N PHE A 70 -15.33 1.91 30.52
CA PHE A 70 -15.45 1.52 29.12
C PHE A 70 -14.80 2.56 28.19
N TYR A 71 -15.10 3.85 28.37
CA TYR A 71 -14.52 4.91 27.55
C TYR A 71 -12.98 4.93 27.65
N GLY A 72 -12.44 4.69 28.84
CA GLY A 72 -11.00 4.54 29.05
C GLY A 72 -10.41 3.38 28.26
N ASN A 73 -11.05 2.20 28.29
CA ASN A 73 -10.62 1.03 27.52
C ASN A 73 -10.69 1.29 26.01
N LEU A 74 -11.83 1.81 25.54
CA LEU A 74 -12.07 2.16 24.15
C LEU A 74 -11.02 3.14 23.62
N ARG A 75 -10.72 4.21 24.36
CA ARG A 75 -9.74 5.22 23.96
C ARG A 75 -8.34 4.63 23.77
N ARG A 76 -7.90 3.76 24.67
CA ARG A 76 -6.59 3.07 24.59
C ARG A 76 -6.54 2.15 23.37
N ARG A 77 -7.55 1.29 23.22
CA ARG A 77 -7.65 0.34 22.11
C ARG A 77 -7.81 1.02 20.76
N THR A 78 -8.38 2.22 20.71
CA THR A 78 -8.45 3.00 19.47
C THR A 78 -7.06 3.38 18.97
N GLY A 79 -6.11 3.69 19.85
CA GLY A 79 -4.73 3.98 19.43
C GLY A 79 -4.09 2.78 18.73
N THR A 80 -4.29 1.58 19.29
CA THR A 80 -3.86 0.31 18.67
C THR A 80 -4.53 0.10 17.31
N TRP A 81 -5.86 0.21 17.26
CA TRP A 81 -6.62 0.03 16.02
C TRP A 81 -6.20 1.02 14.94
N PHE A 82 -6.03 2.30 15.29
CA PHE A 82 -5.63 3.34 14.35
C PHE A 82 -4.24 3.05 13.76
N ARG A 83 -3.26 2.71 14.60
CA ARG A 83 -1.92 2.32 14.14
C ARG A 83 -1.96 1.12 13.19
N ASP A 84 -2.76 0.12 13.50
CA ASP A 84 -2.78 -1.14 12.75
C ASP A 84 -3.48 -0.99 11.40
N ASN A 85 -4.51 -0.13 11.31
CA ASN A 85 -5.25 0.13 10.07
C ASN A 85 -4.54 1.17 9.18
N PHE A 86 -3.99 2.24 9.77
CA PHE A 86 -3.40 3.36 9.01
C PHE A 86 -1.88 3.30 8.92
N ARG A 87 -1.32 2.09 8.85
CA ARG A 87 0.10 1.90 8.54
C ARG A 87 0.31 2.15 7.06
N PHE A 88 1.37 2.87 6.71
CA PHE A 88 1.73 3.25 5.34
C PHE A 88 1.66 2.16 4.27
N LYS A 89 2.01 0.90 4.60
CA LYS A 89 1.92 -0.22 3.65
C LYS A 89 0.48 -0.72 3.40
N ARG A 90 -0.50 -0.23 4.15
CA ARG A 90 -1.91 -0.67 4.13
C ARG A 90 -2.88 0.40 3.63
N CYS A 91 -2.48 1.67 3.62
CA CYS A 91 -3.34 2.78 3.23
C CYS A 91 -2.52 3.88 2.54
N ASN A 92 -3.20 4.64 1.69
CA ASN A 92 -2.62 5.80 1.05
C ASN A 92 -2.52 6.93 2.08
N LEU A 93 -1.29 7.38 2.35
CA LEU A 93 -1.00 8.48 3.26
C LEU A 93 -0.32 9.60 2.48
N GLU A 94 -0.67 10.84 2.81
CA GLU A 94 -0.07 12.02 2.21
C GLU A 94 1.41 12.13 2.56
N ARG A 95 2.23 12.55 1.59
CA ARG A 95 3.67 12.67 1.74
C ARG A 95 4.16 14.03 1.29
N ASP A 96 5.23 14.49 1.93
CA ASP A 96 6.00 15.64 1.45
C ASP A 96 6.84 15.26 0.21
N PHE A 97 7.50 16.25 -0.41
CA PHE A 97 8.40 16.04 -1.54
C PHE A 97 9.60 15.12 -1.21
N SER A 98 9.93 14.94 0.08
CA SER A 98 11.01 14.06 0.54
C SER A 98 10.53 12.63 0.82
N GLY A 99 9.22 12.36 0.66
CA GLY A 99 8.60 11.06 0.92
C GLY A 99 8.22 10.80 2.38
N ASN A 100 8.33 11.79 3.28
CA ASN A 100 7.90 11.65 4.68
C ASN A 100 6.38 11.82 4.80
N ILE A 101 5.77 11.09 5.74
CA ILE A 101 4.33 11.16 6.00
C ILE A 101 3.98 12.52 6.63
N ILE A 102 3.06 13.24 6.00
CA ILE A 102 2.48 14.48 6.53
C ILE A 102 1.52 14.13 7.67
N LYS A 103 1.57 14.93 8.74
CA LYS A 103 0.73 14.75 9.93
C LYS A 103 -0.12 15.99 10.18
N ASP A 104 -1.30 15.77 10.74
CA ASP A 104 -2.18 16.82 11.23
C ASP A 104 -1.61 17.50 12.49
N GLU A 105 -2.26 18.59 12.94
CA GLU A 105 -1.90 19.34 14.15
C GLU A 105 -1.87 18.48 15.43
N LYS A 106 -2.53 17.32 15.42
CA LYS A 106 -2.61 16.38 16.55
C LYS A 106 -1.59 15.24 16.42
N GLY A 107 -0.72 15.28 15.41
CA GLY A 107 0.30 14.28 15.13
C GLY A 107 -0.20 12.98 14.49
N ASN A 108 -1.44 12.94 14.00
CA ASN A 108 -1.96 11.80 13.23
C ASN A 108 -1.55 11.93 11.75
N PRO A 109 -1.24 10.83 11.05
CA PRO A 109 -0.98 10.87 9.61
C PRO A 109 -2.19 11.36 8.82
N THR A 110 -1.96 12.15 7.78
CA THR A 110 -3.03 12.56 6.85
C THR A 110 -3.36 11.40 5.92
N ILE A 111 -4.60 10.91 6.01
CA ILE A 111 -5.10 9.76 5.23
C ILE A 111 -5.68 10.27 3.91
N ILE A 112 -5.26 9.68 2.80
CA ILE A 112 -5.88 9.91 1.49
C ILE A 112 -7.01 8.88 1.35
N PRO A 113 -8.29 9.31 1.39
CA PRO A 113 -9.41 8.39 1.28
C PRO A 113 -9.46 7.75 -0.11
N ASN A 114 -10.00 6.54 -0.19
CA ASN A 114 -10.25 5.91 -1.47
C ASN A 114 -11.41 6.63 -2.18
N VAL A 115 -11.32 6.67 -3.50
CA VAL A 115 -12.40 7.15 -4.37
C VAL A 115 -12.99 5.95 -5.10
N SER A 116 -14.31 5.95 -5.27
CA SER A 116 -14.99 4.90 -6.05
C SER A 116 -14.60 5.03 -7.51
N ILE A 117 -14.31 3.92 -8.18
CA ILE A 117 -14.04 3.92 -9.63
C ILE A 117 -15.28 4.37 -10.43
N HIS A 118 -16.48 4.21 -9.85
CA HIS A 118 -17.75 4.62 -10.44
C HIS A 118 -18.14 6.06 -10.05
N MET A 119 -17.22 6.82 -9.46
CA MET A 119 -17.45 8.24 -9.20
C MET A 119 -17.46 9.01 -10.52
N LYS A 120 -18.45 9.88 -10.71
CA LYS A 120 -18.48 10.84 -11.82
C LYS A 120 -17.33 11.83 -11.69
N VAL A 121 -16.65 12.09 -12.81
CA VAL A 121 -15.53 13.05 -12.85
C VAL A 121 -16.04 14.48 -12.85
N ASP A 122 -17.08 14.73 -13.66
CA ASP A 122 -17.86 15.97 -13.66
C ASP A 122 -19.32 15.64 -13.31
N PRO A 123 -19.97 16.36 -12.37
CA PRO A 123 -21.38 16.17 -12.07
C PRO A 123 -22.34 16.35 -13.27
N GLU A 124 -21.97 17.17 -14.27
CA GLU A 124 -22.77 17.48 -15.45
C GLU A 124 -22.56 16.48 -16.59
N GLU A 125 -21.41 15.79 -16.62
CA GLU A 125 -21.11 14.78 -17.63
C GLU A 125 -21.50 13.36 -17.16
N ASP A 126 -21.66 12.46 -18.13
CA ASP A 126 -21.95 11.04 -17.86
C ASP A 126 -20.69 10.17 -17.95
N CYS A 127 -19.56 10.73 -17.55
CA CYS A 127 -18.28 10.03 -17.57
C CYS A 127 -17.81 9.72 -16.13
N ILE A 128 -17.42 8.46 -15.91
CA ILE A 128 -16.93 7.96 -14.62
C ILE A 128 -15.42 7.73 -14.64
N LEU A 129 -14.79 7.71 -13.47
CA LEU A 129 -13.34 7.50 -13.34
C LEU A 129 -12.85 6.23 -14.05
N GLU A 130 -13.62 5.15 -14.00
CA GLU A 130 -13.33 3.87 -14.66
C GLU A 130 -13.10 4.01 -16.18
N GLU A 131 -13.78 4.94 -16.86
CA GLU A 131 -13.68 5.12 -18.30
C GLU A 131 -12.45 5.95 -18.72
N ILE A 132 -11.93 6.77 -17.80
CA ILE A 132 -10.84 7.72 -18.07
C ILE A 132 -9.49 7.15 -17.62
N ILE A 133 -9.47 6.33 -16.56
CA ILE A 133 -8.24 5.73 -16.05
C ILE A 133 -7.72 4.72 -17.08
N SER A 134 -6.64 5.09 -17.75
CA SER A 134 -5.95 4.19 -18.68
C SER A 134 -5.34 3.01 -17.93
N SER A 135 -5.52 1.82 -18.46
CA SER A 135 -4.80 0.64 -17.98
C SER A 135 -3.30 0.81 -18.23
N ASN A 136 -2.47 0.32 -17.32
CA ASN A 136 -1.02 0.18 -17.56
C ASN A 136 -0.69 -1.01 -18.47
N TYR A 137 -1.72 -1.74 -18.90
CA TYR A 137 -1.61 -2.89 -19.79
C TYR A 137 -1.56 -2.45 -21.25
N ASP A 138 -0.44 -2.72 -21.91
CA ASP A 138 -0.20 -2.40 -23.31
C ASP A 138 -0.44 -3.66 -24.18
N LEU A 139 -1.61 -3.71 -24.81
CA LEU A 139 -2.02 -4.80 -25.70
C LEU A 139 -1.08 -4.95 -26.91
N GLU A 140 -0.62 -3.84 -27.48
CA GLU A 140 0.26 -3.86 -28.65
C GLU A 140 1.59 -4.49 -28.27
N ARG A 141 2.18 -4.06 -27.14
CA ARG A 141 3.41 -4.65 -26.61
C ARG A 141 3.26 -6.14 -26.33
N GLU A 142 2.17 -6.59 -25.70
CA GLU A 142 2.00 -8.02 -25.41
C GLU A 142 1.78 -8.86 -26.68
N ILE A 143 1.05 -8.33 -27.66
CA ILE A 143 0.82 -9.00 -28.95
C ILE A 143 2.13 -9.07 -29.74
N MET A 144 2.92 -8.00 -29.75
CA MET A 144 4.25 -7.97 -30.37
C MET A 144 5.18 -9.00 -29.73
N ASP A 145 5.24 -9.06 -28.39
CA ASP A 145 6.02 -10.05 -27.64
C ASP A 145 5.59 -11.51 -27.96
N LYS A 146 4.33 -11.74 -28.35
CA LYS A 146 3.79 -13.07 -28.70
C LYS A 146 3.97 -13.46 -30.17
N LEU A 147 3.77 -12.52 -31.10
CA LEU A 147 3.84 -12.76 -32.55
C LEU A 147 5.27 -12.71 -33.07
N TYR A 148 6.08 -11.82 -32.50
CA TYR A 148 7.50 -11.66 -32.79
C TYR A 148 8.29 -11.79 -31.49
N PRO A 149 8.38 -13.00 -30.90
CA PRO A 149 9.22 -13.25 -29.74
C PRO A 149 10.70 -13.14 -30.16
N THR A 150 11.22 -11.92 -30.33
CA THR A 150 12.53 -11.68 -30.93
C THR A 150 13.16 -10.40 -30.40
N THR A 151 14.46 -10.46 -30.09
CA THR A 151 15.48 -9.37 -30.13
C THR A 151 15.27 -8.03 -29.40
N ASP A 152 14.07 -7.55 -29.15
CA ASP A 152 13.80 -6.23 -28.56
C ASP A 152 14.34 -6.09 -27.14
N ARG A 153 14.39 -7.18 -26.37
CA ARG A 153 15.03 -7.15 -25.03
C ARG A 153 16.54 -7.00 -25.13
N VAL A 154 17.15 -7.58 -26.17
CA VAL A 154 18.59 -7.40 -26.45
C VAL A 154 18.83 -5.97 -26.92
N GLU A 155 17.97 -5.39 -27.76
CA GLU A 155 18.06 -3.98 -28.16
C GLU A 155 17.81 -3.01 -27.01
N LEU A 156 16.80 -3.27 -26.18
CA LEU A 156 16.50 -2.50 -24.97
C LEU A 156 17.63 -2.62 -23.95
N TYR A 157 18.24 -3.80 -23.81
CA TYR A 157 19.46 -4.00 -23.02
C TYR A 157 20.63 -3.19 -23.60
N LYS A 158 20.85 -3.25 -24.93
CA LYS A 158 21.88 -2.48 -25.63
C LYS A 158 21.71 -0.97 -25.43
N SER A 159 20.49 -0.45 -25.41
CA SER A 159 20.24 0.99 -25.19
C SER A 159 20.72 1.52 -23.84
N LYS A 160 20.94 0.64 -22.84
CA LYS A 160 21.49 0.98 -21.51
C LYS A 160 23.01 0.89 -21.44
N LEU A 161 23.66 0.42 -22.50
CA LEU A 161 25.09 0.17 -22.57
C LEU A 161 25.79 1.23 -23.42
N SER A 162 27.08 1.44 -23.15
CA SER A 162 27.92 2.30 -23.98
C SER A 162 28.16 1.66 -25.36
N TYR A 163 28.55 2.47 -26.35
CA TYR A 163 28.80 2.00 -27.72
C TYR A 163 29.77 0.80 -27.80
N SER A 164 30.87 0.84 -27.03
CA SER A 164 31.83 -0.27 -26.98
C SER A 164 31.25 -1.53 -26.35
N GLN A 165 30.36 -1.41 -25.36
CA GLN A 165 29.68 -2.53 -24.73
C GLN A 165 28.63 -3.13 -25.67
N GLN A 166 27.93 -2.30 -26.47
CA GLN A 166 26.99 -2.76 -27.48
C GLN A 166 27.68 -3.58 -28.58
N LEU A 167 28.87 -3.15 -29.05
CA LEU A 167 29.67 -3.94 -30.01
C LEU A 167 30.03 -5.32 -29.46
N VAL A 168 30.37 -5.40 -28.17
CA VAL A 168 30.65 -6.68 -27.49
C VAL A 168 29.39 -7.57 -27.46
N VAL A 169 28.22 -7.01 -27.14
CA VAL A 169 26.95 -7.75 -27.16
C VAL A 169 26.63 -8.28 -28.57
N ASP A 170 26.85 -7.47 -29.61
CA ASP A 170 26.60 -7.88 -30.99
C ASP A 170 27.50 -9.05 -31.42
N LEU A 171 28.79 -9.00 -31.05
CA LEU A 171 29.72 -10.09 -31.32
C LEU A 171 29.39 -11.36 -30.51
N MET A 172 28.93 -11.22 -29.26
CA MET A 172 28.44 -12.35 -28.47
C MET A 172 27.20 -13.00 -29.08
N CYS A 173 26.23 -12.19 -29.52
CA CYS A 173 25.02 -12.67 -30.21
C CYS A 173 25.34 -13.35 -31.54
N ALA A 174 26.39 -12.89 -32.24
CA ALA A 174 26.90 -13.52 -33.45
C ALA A 174 27.74 -14.79 -33.19
N GLY A 175 28.01 -15.14 -31.92
CA GLY A 175 28.67 -16.40 -31.54
C GLY A 175 30.19 -16.33 -31.41
N TYR A 176 30.80 -15.13 -31.37
CA TYR A 176 32.24 -14.96 -31.25
C TYR A 176 32.73 -15.33 -29.83
N SER A 177 33.91 -15.94 -29.75
CA SER A 177 34.59 -16.26 -28.49
C SER A 177 35.29 -15.04 -27.87
N GLU A 178 35.60 -15.09 -26.57
CA GLU A 178 36.31 -14.00 -25.85
C GLU A 178 37.60 -13.60 -26.57
N SER A 179 38.41 -14.55 -27.05
CA SER A 179 39.65 -14.27 -27.78
C SER A 179 39.43 -13.55 -29.11
N GLU A 180 38.35 -13.88 -29.82
CA GLU A 180 38.02 -13.25 -31.11
C GLU A 180 37.50 -11.83 -30.89
N ILE A 181 36.68 -11.62 -29.86
CA ILE A 181 36.18 -10.28 -29.48
C ILE A 181 37.33 -9.35 -29.10
N LEU A 182 38.29 -9.83 -28.30
CA LEU A 182 39.46 -9.04 -27.91
C LEU A 182 40.32 -8.63 -29.12
N SER A 183 40.47 -9.55 -30.08
CA SER A 183 41.20 -9.30 -31.32
C SER A 183 40.48 -8.30 -32.23
N GLU A 184 39.17 -8.47 -32.41
CA GLU A 184 38.34 -7.66 -33.31
C GLU A 184 38.17 -6.22 -32.82
N LEU A 185 38.03 -6.04 -31.50
CA LEU A 185 37.84 -4.72 -30.89
C LEU A 185 39.16 -4.06 -30.46
N HIS A 186 40.30 -4.75 -30.62
CA HIS A 186 41.63 -4.29 -30.19
C HIS A 186 41.68 -3.83 -28.73
N ILE A 187 41.00 -4.55 -27.83
CA ILE A 187 40.94 -4.25 -26.40
C ILE A 187 41.74 -5.27 -25.58
N SER A 188 42.29 -4.82 -24.44
CA SER A 188 43.01 -5.71 -23.53
C SER A 188 42.05 -6.58 -22.72
N ARG A 189 42.54 -7.73 -22.24
CA ARG A 189 41.73 -8.64 -21.42
C ARG A 189 41.30 -8.02 -20.08
N GLU A 190 42.15 -7.19 -19.49
CA GLU A 190 41.85 -6.46 -18.25
C GLU A 190 40.73 -5.45 -18.49
N GLU A 191 40.80 -4.68 -19.58
CA GLU A 191 39.76 -3.72 -19.96
C GLU A 191 38.41 -4.38 -20.27
N TYR A 192 38.43 -5.53 -20.93
CA TYR A 192 37.22 -6.30 -21.21
C TYR A 192 36.54 -6.83 -19.95
N LYS A 193 37.30 -7.30 -18.96
CA LYS A 193 36.74 -7.82 -17.72
C LYS A 193 36.27 -6.71 -16.79
N ASP A 194 37.15 -5.76 -16.48
CA ASP A 194 36.93 -4.80 -15.40
C ASP A 194 35.98 -3.66 -15.81
N LYS A 195 35.93 -3.29 -17.10
CA LYS A 195 35.11 -2.15 -17.56
C LYS A 195 33.86 -2.56 -18.33
N ILE A 196 33.96 -3.61 -19.14
CA ILE A 196 32.88 -4.02 -20.04
C ILE A 196 31.98 -5.05 -19.35
N LEU A 197 32.52 -6.20 -18.96
CA LEU A 197 31.74 -7.28 -18.36
C LEU A 197 31.11 -6.91 -17.02
N ASP A 198 31.83 -6.19 -16.15
CA ASP A 198 31.30 -5.79 -14.84
C ASP A 198 30.07 -4.87 -14.98
N THR A 199 30.11 -3.92 -15.92
CA THR A 199 28.97 -3.03 -16.21
C THR A 199 27.81 -3.78 -16.87
N MET A 200 28.11 -4.68 -17.79
CA MET A 200 27.11 -5.52 -18.47
C MET A 200 26.37 -6.45 -17.49
N LYS A 201 27.05 -6.89 -16.44
CA LYS A 201 26.53 -7.79 -15.41
C LYS A 201 25.73 -7.11 -14.29
N LEU A 202 25.68 -5.78 -14.27
CA LEU A 202 24.90 -5.05 -13.28
C LEU A 202 23.42 -5.46 -13.37
N TYR A 203 22.82 -5.71 -12.19
CA TYR A 203 21.42 -6.16 -12.10
C TYR A 203 20.45 -5.20 -12.78
N GLU A 204 20.71 -3.89 -12.74
CA GLU A 204 19.88 -2.86 -13.39
C GLU A 204 19.81 -3.01 -14.91
N ASN A 205 20.86 -3.57 -15.51
CA ASN A 205 20.98 -3.86 -16.93
C ASN A 205 20.40 -5.25 -17.23
N ILE A 206 20.82 -6.29 -16.48
CA ILE A 206 20.38 -7.69 -16.70
C ILE A 206 18.88 -7.89 -16.45
N LYS A 207 18.25 -7.16 -15.52
CA LYS A 207 16.82 -7.32 -15.22
C LYS A 207 15.89 -7.13 -16.42
N VAL A 208 16.35 -6.44 -17.47
CA VAL A 208 15.62 -6.26 -18.74
C VAL A 208 15.56 -7.56 -19.54
N LEU A 209 16.59 -8.41 -19.41
CA LEU A 209 16.70 -9.70 -20.08
C LEU A 209 15.96 -10.80 -19.30
N LEU A 210 15.81 -10.65 -17.99
CA LEU A 210 15.10 -11.62 -17.13
C LEU A 210 13.58 -11.44 -17.30
N ARG A 211 12.85 -12.53 -17.58
CA ARG A 211 11.38 -12.56 -17.54
C ARG A 211 10.92 -12.44 -16.09
N GLU A 212 9.95 -11.56 -15.84
CA GLU A 212 8.94 -11.78 -14.79
C GLU A 212 7.81 -12.64 -15.35
#